data_AF-A0A0A7GEB4-F1
#
_entry.id   AF-A0A0A7GEB4-F1
#
_cell.length_a   1.000
_cell.length_b   1.000
_cell.length_c   1.000
_cell.angle_alpha   90.00
_cell.angle_beta   90.00
_cell.angle_gamma   90.00
#
_symmetry.space_group_name_H-M   'P 1'
#
loop_
_entity.id
_entity.type
_entity.pdbx_description
1 polymer ?
#
loop_
_entity_poly.entity_id
_entity_poly.type
_entity_poly.pdbx_seq_one_letter_code
_entity_poly.pdbx_strand_id
1 'polypeptide(L)' 'MKYKTIRITSFLEADRIMGVDGRIYRVGYGMIVTLPELNADVFLKRGVAEPADEADLFLEEAIL' A
#
# COMPACT_ATOMS: atom_id res chain seq x y z
N MET A 1 -2.42 4.37 -16.96
CA MET A 1 -1.53 4.33 -15.77
C MET A 1 -1.79 3.02 -15.05
N LYS A 2 -0.75 2.29 -14.63
CA LYS A 2 -0.89 1.00 -13.94
C LYS A 2 -0.87 1.22 -12.42
N TYR A 3 -1.56 0.35 -11.71
CA TYR A 3 -1.64 0.34 -10.25
C TYR A 3 -1.18 -1.01 -9.72
N LYS A 4 -0.64 -1.03 -8.50
CA LYS A 4 -0.25 -2.24 -7.77
C LYS A 4 -0.79 -2.19 -6.36
N THR A 5 -1.19 -3.35 -5.85
CA THR A 5 -1.64 -3.54 -4.48
C THR A 5 -0.48 -4.07 -3.64
N ILE A 6 -0.22 -3.40 -2.52
CA ILE A 6 0.87 -3.74 -1.60
C ILE A 6 0.36 -3.71 -0.15
N ARG A 7 0.95 -4.51 0.72
CA ARG A 7 0.76 -4.45 2.17
C ARG A 7 1.93 -3.70 2.79
N ILE A 8 1.66 -2.66 3.58
CA ILE A 8 2.69 -1.93 4.30
C ILE A 8 3.15 -2.75 5.51
N THR A 9 4.42 -3.11 5.56
CA THR A 9 5.00 -3.99 6.59
C THR A 9 5.93 -3.26 7.55
N SER A 10 6.06 -1.94 7.42
CA SER A 10 6.88 -1.09 8.29
C SER A 10 6.09 0.07 8.86
N PHE A 11 6.45 0.53 10.07
CA PHE A 11 5.92 1.77 10.61
C PHE A 11 6.48 2.95 9.83
N LEU A 12 5.59 3.78 9.28
CA LEU A 12 5.93 4.97 8.53
C LEU A 12 5.69 6.19 9.43
N GLU A 13 6.56 7.20 9.34
CA GLU A 13 6.37 8.47 10.05
C GLU A 13 5.20 9.28 9.49
N ALA A 14 4.91 9.11 8.20
CA ALA A 14 3.79 9.75 7.51
C ALA A 14 2.63 8.77 7.34
N ASP A 15 1.41 9.22 7.62
CA ASP A 15 0.16 8.47 7.41
C ASP A 15 -0.43 8.69 6.00
N ARG A 16 0.18 9.58 5.21
CA ARG A 16 -0.28 9.97 3.87
C ARG A 16 0.86 10.21 2.91
N ILE A 17 0.65 9.86 1.64
CA ILE A 17 1.57 10.15 0.54
C ILE A 17 0.83 10.72 -0.66
N MET A 18 1.52 11.50 -1.48
CA MET A 18 1.03 11.91 -2.80
C MET A 18 1.49 10.89 -3.85
N GLY A 19 0.55 10.35 -4.61
CA GLY A 19 0.81 9.53 -5.78
C GLY A 19 1.33 10.38 -6.94
N VAL A 20 2.03 9.75 -7.87
CA VAL A 20 2.45 10.40 -9.14
C VAL A 20 1.27 10.83 -10.01
N ASP A 21 0.06 10.36 -9.69
CA ASP A 21 -1.20 10.75 -10.31
C ASP A 21 -1.85 11.98 -9.66
N GLY A 22 -1.19 12.59 -8.66
CA GLY A 22 -1.66 13.77 -7.94
C GLY A 22 -2.65 13.47 -6.81
N ARG A 23 -3.03 12.20 -6.59
CA ARG A 23 -3.96 11.83 -5.52
C ARG A 23 -3.23 11.60 -4.20
N ILE A 24 -3.91 11.80 -3.08
CA ILE A 24 -3.37 11.51 -1.75
C ILE A 24 -3.90 10.15 -1.28
N TYR A 25 -2.99 9.31 -0.79
CA TYR A 25 -3.28 7.98 -0.29
C TYR A 25 -2.94 7.88 1.18
N ARG A 26 -3.82 7.25 1.96
CA ARG A 26 -3.51 6.88 3.35
C ARG A 26 -2.64 5.62 3.33
N VAL A 27 -1.58 5.62 4.13
CA VAL A 27 -0.66 4.50 4.31
C VAL A 27 -0.39 4.30 5.79
N GLY A 28 -0.12 3.07 6.20
CA GLY A 28 0.13 2.74 7.60
C GLY A 28 0.44 1.27 7.76
N TYR A 29 1.15 0.91 8.82
CA TYR A 29 1.54 -0.47 9.11
C TYR A 29 0.32 -1.41 9.10
N GLY A 30 0.45 -2.53 8.38
CA GLY A 30 -0.60 -3.53 8.21
C GLY A 30 -1.59 -3.23 7.08
N MET A 31 -1.69 -1.97 6.63
CA MET A 31 -2.67 -1.60 5.61
C MET A 31 -2.33 -2.19 4.25
N ILE A 32 -3.36 -2.65 3.54
CA ILE A 32 -3.29 -2.99 2.13
C ILE A 32 -3.75 -1.78 1.33
N VAL A 33 -2.90 -1.33 0.40
CA VAL A 33 -3.13 -0.11 -0.38
C VAL A 33 -2.86 -0.35 -1.86
N THR A 34 -3.72 0.21 -2.70
CA THR A 34 -3.54 0.22 -4.16
C THR A 34 -3.01 1.57 -4.59
N LEU A 35 -1.77 1.59 -5.08
CA LEU A 35 -1.03 2.80 -5.45
C LEU A 35 -0.63 2.78 -6.92
N PRO A 36 -0.32 3.94 -7.55
CA PRO A 36 0.34 3.95 -8.84
C PRO A 36 1.60 3.09 -8.80
N GLU A 37 1.86 2.34 -9.87
CA GLU A 37 2.95 1.33 -9.92
C GLU A 37 4.31 1.92 -9.51
N LEU A 38 4.62 3.15 -9.96
CA LEU A 38 5.87 3.84 -9.60
C LEU A 38 5.98 4.11 -8.09
N ASN A 39 4.89 4.49 -7.43
CA ASN A 39 4.88 4.66 -5.98
C ASN A 39 5.05 3.30 -5.30
N ALA A 40 4.27 2.30 -5.69
CA ALA A 40 4.33 0.96 -5.09
C ALA A 40 5.73 0.34 -5.17
N ASP A 41 6.39 0.44 -6.33
CA ASP A 41 7.74 -0.08 -6.53
C ASP A 41 8.78 0.56 -5.60
N VAL A 42 8.59 1.84 -5.22
CA VAL A 42 9.46 2.50 -4.23
C VAL A 42 9.31 1.86 -2.85
N PHE A 43 8.08 1.55 -2.42
CA PHE A 43 7.84 0.88 -1.14
C PHE A 43 8.44 -0.54 -1.12
N LEU A 44 8.21 -1.31 -2.19
CA LEU A 44 8.75 -2.66 -2.35
C LEU A 44 10.29 -2.65 -2.33
N LYS A 45 10.92 -1.77 -3.12
CA LYS A 45 12.40 -1.68 -3.19
C LYS A 45 13.04 -1.26 -1.87
N ARG A 46 12.32 -0.47 -1.05
CA ARG A 46 12.79 -0.05 0.27
C ARG A 46 12.52 -1.09 1.37
N GLY A 47 11.85 -2.19 1.05
CA GLY A 47 11.51 -3.23 2.01
C GLY A 47 10.49 -2.79 3.07
N VAL A 48 9.73 -1.73 2.80
CA VAL A 48 8.70 -1.19 3.72
C VAL A 48 7.29 -1.70 3.39
N ALA A 49 7.17 -2.48 2.31
CA ALA A 49 5.94 -3.14 1.89
C ALA A 49 6.26 -4.45 1.16
N GLU A 50 5.23 -5.28 1.00
CA GLU A 50 5.25 -6.50 0.20
C GLU A 50 4.08 -6.54 -0.78
N PRO A 51 4.14 -7.33 -1.87
CA PRO A 51 2.99 -7.53 -2.74
C PRO A 51 1.81 -8.10 -1.95
N ALA A 52 0.61 -7.60 -2.22
CA ALA A 52 -0.63 -8.13 -1.65
C ALA A 52 -1.53 -8.62 -2.78
N ASP A 53 -2.13 -9.79 -2.58
CA ASP A 53 -3.06 -10.40 -3.53
C ASP A 53 -4.50 -10.05 -3.17
N GLU A 54 -5.45 -10.27 -4.09
CA GLU A 54 -6.88 -9.99 -3.84
C GLU A 54 -7.43 -10.74 -2.61
N ALA A 55 -6.87 -11.92 -2.29
CA ALA A 55 -7.25 -12.68 -1.10
C ALA A 55 -6.94 -11.94 0.22
N ASP A 56 -5.91 -11.08 0.23
CA ASP A 56 -5.54 -10.29 1.40
C ASP A 56 -6.57 -9.21 1.73
N LEU A 57 -7.30 -8.71 0.72
CA LEU A 57 -8.32 -7.67 0.90
C LEU A 57 -9.54 -8.15 1.71
N PHE A 58 -9.81 -9.46 1.72
CA PHE A 58 -10.96 -10.04 2.42
C PHE A 58 -10.67 -10.43 3.88
N LEU A 59 -9.41 -10.39 4.33
CA LEU A 59 -9.03 -10.74 5.70
C LEU A 59 -9.45 -9.66 6.72
N GLU A 60 -9.60 -8.40 6.31
CA GLU A 60 -10.03 -7.32 7.22
C GLU A 60 -11.54 -7.34 7.53
N GLU A 61 -12.38 -7.98 6.71
CA GLU A 61 -13.82 -8.05 6.93
C GLU A 61 -14.27 -9.28 7.75
N ALA A 62 -13.39 -10.26 7.97
CA ALA A 62 -13.73 -11.54 8.61
C ALA A 62 -13.62 -11.53 10.15
N ILE A 63 -13.36 -10.38 10.79
CA ILE A 63 -13.35 -10.23 12.25
C ILE A 63 -14.52 -9.32 12.66
N LEU A 64 -15.73 -9.88 12.68
CA LEU A 64 -16.93 -9.30 13.29
C LEU A 64 -17.64 -10.36 14.15
#